data_AF-A0A7X6RWG8-F1
#
_entry.id   AF-A0A7X6RWG8-F1
#
_cell.length_a   1.000
_cell.length_b   1.000
_cell.length_c   1.000
_cell.angle_alpha   90.00
_cell.angle_beta   90.00
_cell.angle_gamma   90.00
#
_symmetry.space_group_name_H-M   'P 1'
#
loop_
_entity.id
_entity.type
_entity.pdbx_description
1 polymer ?
#
loop_
_entity_poly.entity_id
_entity_poly.type
_entity_poly.pdbx_seq_one_letter_code
_entity_poly.pdbx_strand_id
1 'polypeptide(L)'
;MNSNKRPVVQFSLRERLQHNWVRHQWADWLFALLVVGGWLALGRAGWLAWALTEVPHDARRTAYQILATVAATMGGFTLTSISILVNLLRAPMTTVDKLLPSDDKRRVGTAFVSALPILFALFVAAIVGLTTDANLDSGYWWLQAIIVAAAVAAVASLARVVWILRRLLTLSTD
;
A
#
# COMPACT_ATOMS: atom_id res chain seq x y z
N MET A 1 -23.19 39.38 -1.78
CA MET A 1 -21.91 39.52 -2.51
C MET A 1 -20.79 39.58 -1.48
N ASN A 2 -20.11 38.48 -1.19
CA ASN A 2 -18.92 38.42 -0.32
C ASN A 2 -17.85 37.57 -1.02
N SER A 3 -17.27 38.16 -2.05
CA SER A 3 -16.19 37.60 -2.86
C SER A 3 -14.85 37.90 -2.22
N ASN A 4 -14.32 36.98 -1.39
CA ASN A 4 -12.89 36.72 -1.18
C ASN A 4 -12.66 35.71 -0.06
N LYS A 5 -13.01 34.44 -0.31
CA LYS A 5 -12.35 33.31 0.38
C LYS A 5 -11.19 32.86 -0.49
N ARG A 6 -10.10 33.64 -0.51
CA ARG A 6 -8.83 33.15 -1.05
C ARG A 6 -8.29 32.12 -0.05
N PRO A 7 -8.09 30.85 -0.43
CA PRO A 7 -7.44 29.91 0.46
C PRO A 7 -5.99 30.35 0.65
N VAL A 8 -5.69 30.86 1.85
CA VAL A 8 -4.36 31.16 2.36
C VAL A 8 -3.68 29.82 2.62
N VAL A 9 -3.00 29.29 1.60
CA VAL A 9 -1.77 28.47 1.60
C VAL A 9 -1.69 27.89 0.18
N GLN A 10 -0.74 28.37 -0.62
CA GLN A 10 -0.33 27.69 -1.84
C GLN A 10 0.41 26.41 -1.43
N PHE A 11 -0.35 25.33 -1.19
CA PHE A 11 0.25 24.01 -1.06
C PHE A 11 1.01 23.72 -2.35
N SER A 12 2.29 23.35 -2.23
CA SER A 12 3.08 22.91 -3.37
C SER A 12 2.37 21.74 -4.06
N LEU A 13 2.54 21.59 -5.38
CA LEU A 13 1.92 20.47 -6.12
C LEU A 13 2.21 19.12 -5.47
N ARG A 14 3.38 18.96 -4.86
CA ARG A 14 3.77 17.79 -4.05
C ARG A 14 2.91 17.62 -2.80
N GLU A 15 2.72 18.67 -2.00
CA GLU A 15 1.88 18.59 -0.79
C GLU A 15 0.41 18.37 -1.14
N ARG A 16 -0.08 18.95 -2.23
CA ARG A 16 -1.45 18.71 -2.73
C ARG A 16 -1.62 17.27 -3.21
N LEU A 17 -0.67 16.74 -3.97
CA LEU A 17 -0.67 15.34 -4.41
C LEU A 17 -0.57 14.38 -3.23
N GLN A 18 0.30 14.65 -2.25
CA GLN A 18 0.42 13.85 -1.03
C GLN A 18 -0.85 13.90 -0.18
N HIS A 19 -1.47 15.08 -0.03
CA HIS A 19 -2.72 15.23 0.72
C HIS A 19 -3.88 14.50 0.02
N ASN A 20 -3.93 14.55 -1.31
CA ASN A 20 -4.95 13.85 -2.08
C ASN A 20 -4.72 12.34 -2.10
N TRP A 21 -3.46 11.89 -2.16
CA TRP A 21 -3.06 10.48 -2.09
C TRP A 21 -3.45 9.84 -0.75
N VAL A 22 -3.20 10.53 0.36
CA VAL A 22 -3.61 10.07 1.70
C VAL A 22 -5.14 9.99 1.82
N ARG A 23 -5.86 10.92 1.18
CA ARG A 23 -7.33 11.00 1.25
C ARG A 23 -8.05 9.98 0.35
N HIS A 24 -7.44 9.52 -0.74
CA HIS A 24 -8.10 8.66 -1.72
C HIS A 24 -7.35 7.33 -1.84
N GLN A 25 -7.86 6.29 -1.16
CA GLN A 25 -7.32 4.92 -1.21
C GLN A 25 -7.17 4.38 -2.63
N TRP A 26 -8.04 4.79 -3.55
CA TRP A 26 -7.99 4.39 -4.96
C TRP A 26 -6.74 4.92 -5.71
N ALA A 27 -6.06 5.93 -5.16
CA ALA A 27 -4.83 6.45 -5.76
C ALA A 27 -3.65 5.45 -5.69
N ASP A 28 -3.66 4.47 -4.77
CA ASP A 28 -2.64 3.40 -4.77
C ASP A 28 -2.81 2.50 -6.00
N TRP A 29 -4.06 2.18 -6.34
CA TRP A 29 -4.38 1.41 -7.54
C TRP A 29 -4.09 2.19 -8.81
N LEU A 30 -4.38 3.49 -8.84
CA LEU A 30 -4.03 4.35 -9.97
C LEU A 30 -2.51 4.42 -10.17
N PHE A 31 -1.74 4.57 -9.09
CA PHE A 31 -0.28 4.57 -9.15
C PHE A 31 0.26 3.21 -9.62
N ALA A 32 -0.28 2.11 -9.08
CA ALA A 32 0.07 0.77 -9.54
C ALA A 32 -0.23 0.58 -11.03
N LEU A 33 -1.39 1.04 -11.51
CA LEU A 33 -1.76 0.99 -12.93
C LEU A 33 -0.80 1.80 -13.80
N LEU A 34 -0.35 2.98 -13.36
CA LEU A 34 0.63 3.77 -14.10
C LEU A 34 1.99 3.06 -14.19
N VAL A 35 2.47 2.49 -13.08
CA VAL A 35 3.75 1.78 -13.03
C VAL A 35 3.70 0.53 -13.92
N VAL A 36 2.66 -0.29 -13.78
CA VAL A 36 2.50 -1.52 -14.57
C VAL A 36 2.21 -1.22 -16.04
N GLY A 37 1.39 -0.21 -16.32
CA GLY A 37 1.14 0.25 -17.69
C GLY A 37 2.41 0.74 -18.38
N GLY A 38 3.25 1.50 -17.67
CA GLY A 38 4.57 1.93 -18.15
C GLY A 38 5.49 0.74 -18.40
N TRP A 39 5.54 -0.23 -17.48
CA TRP A 39 6.32 -1.44 -17.65
C TRP A 39 5.89 -2.28 -18.87
N LEU A 40 4.58 -2.50 -19.05
CA LEU A 40 4.04 -3.22 -20.20
C LEU A 40 4.28 -2.47 -21.52
N ALA A 41 4.18 -1.14 -21.52
CA ALA A 41 4.48 -0.31 -22.70
C ALA A 41 5.96 -0.40 -23.09
N LEU A 42 6.87 -0.35 -22.11
CA LEU A 42 8.31 -0.53 -22.31
C LEU A 42 8.66 -1.95 -22.79
N GLY A 43 7.98 -2.97 -22.25
CA GLY A 43 8.10 -4.34 -22.73
C GLY A 43 7.64 -4.49 -24.18
N ARG A 44 6.55 -3.81 -24.57
CA ARG A 44 6.07 -3.81 -25.95
C ARG A 44 7.00 -3.07 -26.92
N ALA A 45 7.75 -2.09 -26.42
CA ALA A 45 8.78 -1.37 -27.17
C ALA A 45 10.09 -2.17 -27.32
N GLY A 46 10.18 -3.38 -26.72
CA GLY A 46 11.37 -4.23 -26.76
C GLY A 46 12.53 -3.70 -25.90
N TRP A 47 12.26 -2.74 -25.01
CA TRP A 47 13.29 -2.16 -24.13
C TRP A 47 13.47 -2.94 -22.84
N LEU A 48 12.45 -3.70 -22.42
CA LEU A 48 12.46 -4.58 -21.26
C LEU A 48 11.86 -5.94 -21.64
N ALA A 49 12.18 -6.98 -20.86
CA ALA A 49 11.52 -8.29 -20.97
C ALA A 49 9.99 -8.13 -20.93
N TRP A 50 9.28 -8.85 -21.78
CA TRP A 50 7.83 -8.74 -21.84
C TRP A 50 7.21 -9.46 -20.63
N ALA A 51 6.82 -8.68 -19.62
CA ALA A 51 6.40 -9.17 -18.31
C ALA A 51 7.50 -10.02 -17.62
N LEU A 52 7.12 -11.07 -16.87
CA LEU A 52 8.04 -12.05 -16.28
C LEU A 52 8.13 -13.33 -17.14
N THR A 53 7.69 -13.29 -18.39
CA THR A 53 7.60 -14.49 -19.25
C THR A 53 8.97 -15.03 -19.65
N GLU A 54 9.98 -14.16 -19.76
CA GLU A 54 11.38 -14.51 -20.05
C GLU A 54 12.15 -14.97 -18.80
N VAL A 55 11.56 -14.86 -17.61
CA VAL A 55 12.19 -15.27 -16.35
C VAL A 55 11.99 -16.77 -16.13
N PRO A 56 12.99 -17.53 -15.68
CA PRO A 56 12.82 -18.96 -15.40
C PRO A 56 11.71 -19.24 -14.37
N HIS A 57 11.02 -20.38 -14.51
CA HIS A 57 9.90 -20.74 -13.63
C HIS A 57 10.28 -20.76 -12.15
N ASP A 58 11.49 -21.22 -11.82
CA ASP A 58 11.98 -21.30 -10.43
C ASP A 58 12.12 -19.91 -9.82
N ALA A 59 12.66 -18.95 -10.58
CA ALA A 59 12.80 -17.57 -10.12
C ALA A 59 11.43 -16.90 -9.94
N ARG A 60 10.45 -17.16 -10.83
CA ARG A 60 9.06 -16.69 -10.65
C ARG A 60 8.42 -17.28 -9.40
N ARG A 61 8.61 -18.59 -9.17
CA ARG A 61 8.10 -19.29 -8.00
C ARG A 61 8.64 -18.69 -6.71
N THR A 62 9.96 -18.47 -6.63
CA THR A 62 10.60 -17.81 -5.49
C THR A 62 10.06 -16.40 -5.28
N ALA A 63 9.89 -15.61 -6.35
CA ALA A 63 9.33 -14.26 -6.24
C ALA A 63 7.91 -14.27 -5.66
N TYR A 64 7.03 -15.16 -6.13
CA TYR A 64 5.66 -15.26 -5.59
C TYR A 64 5.63 -15.74 -4.15
N GLN A 65 6.51 -16.66 -3.76
CA GLN A 65 6.64 -17.09 -2.37
C GLN A 65 7.09 -15.95 -1.45
N ILE A 66 8.08 -15.15 -1.88
CA ILE A 66 8.52 -13.97 -1.15
C ILE A 66 7.37 -12.98 -1.01
N LEU A 67 6.65 -12.66 -2.10
CA LEU A 67 5.52 -11.74 -2.06
C LEU A 67 4.40 -12.23 -1.14
N ALA A 68 4.04 -13.51 -1.20
CA ALA A 68 3.04 -14.10 -0.32
C ALA A 68 3.48 -14.02 1.15
N THR A 69 4.75 -14.30 1.42
CA THR A 69 5.31 -14.24 2.78
C THR A 69 5.28 -12.82 3.33
N VAL A 70 5.78 -11.86 2.56
CA VAL A 70 5.76 -10.43 2.92
C VAL A 70 4.33 -9.95 3.16
N ALA A 71 3.39 -10.28 2.27
CA ALA A 71 1.99 -9.90 2.41
C ALA A 71 1.35 -10.50 3.67
N ALA A 72 1.61 -11.78 3.96
CA ALA A 72 1.11 -12.44 5.16
C ALA A 72 1.72 -11.84 6.45
N THR A 73 3.03 -11.62 6.48
CA THR A 73 3.72 -11.02 7.63
C THR A 73 3.23 -9.60 7.90
N MET A 74 3.14 -8.77 6.86
CA MET A 74 2.67 -7.38 7.00
C MET A 74 1.19 -7.31 7.35
N GLY A 75 0.37 -8.23 6.80
CA GLY A 75 -1.03 -8.37 7.17
C GLY A 75 -1.19 -8.76 8.65
N GLY A 76 -0.42 -9.74 9.11
CA GLY A 76 -0.38 -10.16 10.51
C GLY A 76 0.05 -9.02 11.44
N PHE A 77 1.16 -8.33 11.11
CA PHE A 77 1.62 -7.16 11.86
C PHE A 77 0.55 -6.06 11.97
N THR A 78 -0.16 -5.81 10.87
CA THR A 78 -1.24 -4.82 10.82
C THR A 78 -2.41 -5.23 11.73
N LEU A 79 -2.82 -6.50 11.70
CA LEU A 79 -3.87 -7.03 12.56
C LEU A 79 -3.47 -6.98 14.05
N THR A 80 -2.24 -7.37 14.38
CA THR A 80 -1.73 -7.29 15.76
C THR A 80 -1.70 -5.85 16.24
N SER A 81 -1.25 -4.90 15.41
CA SER A 81 -1.21 -3.47 15.75
C SER A 81 -2.61 -2.90 16.03
N ILE A 82 -3.58 -3.25 15.19
CA ILE A 82 -4.99 -2.85 15.39
C ILE A 82 -5.56 -3.48 16.66
N SER A 83 -5.26 -4.76 16.91
CA SER A 83 -5.72 -5.47 18.12
C SER A 83 -5.18 -4.81 19.39
N ILE A 84 -3.88 -4.48 19.42
CA ILE A 84 -3.27 -3.74 20.54
C ILE A 84 -3.94 -2.38 20.70
N LEU A 85 -4.13 -1.62 19.61
CA LEU A 85 -4.79 -0.31 19.67
C LEU A 85 -6.21 -0.41 20.25
N VAL A 86 -7.01 -1.37 19.79
CA VAL A 86 -8.38 -1.60 20.29
C VAL A 86 -8.36 -2.04 21.76
N ASN A 87 -7.45 -2.93 22.13
CA ASN A 87 -7.32 -3.39 23.52
C ASN A 87 -6.91 -2.25 24.46
N LEU A 88 -5.98 -1.39 24.05
CA LEU A 88 -5.60 -0.19 24.81
C LEU A 88 -6.78 0.78 24.94
N LEU A 89 -7.58 0.98 23.89
CA LEU A 89 -8.77 1.83 23.95
C LEU A 89 -9.88 1.29 24.86
N ARG A 90 -9.94 -0.04 25.06
CA ARG A 90 -10.92 -0.69 25.96
C ARG A 90 -10.46 -0.75 27.42
N ALA A 91 -9.16 -0.59 27.70
CA ALA A 91 -8.67 -0.46 29.06
C ALA A 91 -9.11 0.90 29.63
N PRO A 92 -9.50 1.01 30.92
CA PRO A 92 -9.91 2.28 31.52
C PRO A 92 -8.71 3.24 31.56
N MET A 93 -8.68 4.20 30.64
CA MET A 93 -7.52 5.06 30.37
C MET A 93 -7.62 6.41 31.09
N THR A 94 -7.24 6.46 32.36
CA THR A 94 -6.99 7.76 33.04
C THR A 94 -5.66 8.39 32.64
N THR A 95 -4.74 7.64 32.00
CA THR A 95 -3.36 8.09 31.75
C THR A 95 -2.99 8.28 30.27
N VAL A 96 -3.62 7.56 29.33
CA VAL A 96 -3.24 7.57 27.89
C VAL A 96 -4.11 8.51 27.04
N ASP A 97 -5.26 8.95 27.54
CA ASP A 97 -6.03 10.04 26.92
C ASP A 97 -5.29 11.39 26.97
N LYS A 98 -4.25 11.49 27.81
CA LYS A 98 -3.34 12.65 27.85
C LYS A 98 -2.21 12.64 26.82
N LEU A 99 -1.90 11.51 26.17
CA LEU A 99 -0.68 11.39 25.38
C LEU A 99 -0.87 11.54 23.86
N LEU A 100 -2.09 11.39 23.33
CA LEU A 100 -2.37 11.54 21.90
C LEU A 100 -3.80 12.08 21.69
N PRO A 101 -3.99 13.24 21.03
CA PRO A 101 -5.31 13.74 20.63
C PRO A 101 -6.12 12.65 19.91
N SER A 102 -7.41 12.55 20.23
CA SER A 102 -8.31 11.49 19.73
C SER A 102 -8.39 11.42 18.20
N ASP A 103 -8.22 12.56 17.52
CA ASP A 103 -8.22 12.65 16.05
C ASP A 103 -7.04 11.92 15.40
N ASP A 104 -5.87 11.90 16.05
CA ASP A 104 -4.67 11.27 15.51
C ASP A 104 -4.73 9.74 15.62
N LYS A 105 -5.26 9.22 16.74
CA LYS A 105 -5.49 7.78 16.94
C LYS A 105 -6.43 7.21 15.87
N ARG A 106 -7.50 7.93 15.55
CA ARG A 106 -8.47 7.52 14.53
C ARG A 106 -7.83 7.52 13.14
N ARG A 107 -6.98 8.50 12.83
CA ARG A 107 -6.27 8.60 11.54
C ARG A 107 -5.32 7.42 11.33
N VAL A 108 -4.51 7.08 12.35
CA VAL A 108 -3.61 5.92 12.30
C VAL A 108 -4.39 4.63 12.10
N GLY A 109 -5.42 4.41 12.91
CA GLY A 109 -6.28 3.22 12.79
C GLY A 109 -6.89 3.07 11.40
N THR A 110 -7.41 4.16 10.81
CA THR A 110 -7.97 4.12 9.44
C THR A 110 -6.94 3.79 8.37
N ALA A 111 -5.70 4.27 8.52
CA ALA A 111 -4.62 3.99 7.58
C ALA A 111 -4.22 2.50 7.61
N PHE A 112 -4.06 1.93 8.81
CA PHE A 112 -3.76 0.51 8.97
C PHE A 112 -4.89 -0.39 8.44
N VAL A 113 -6.15 -0.08 8.79
CA VAL A 113 -7.32 -0.82 8.29
C VAL A 113 -7.40 -0.76 6.76
N SER A 114 -7.04 0.39 6.17
CA SER A 114 -7.06 0.55 4.71
C SER A 114 -5.98 -0.24 3.96
N ALA A 115 -4.89 -0.61 4.64
CA ALA A 115 -3.83 -1.42 4.04
C ALA A 115 -4.20 -2.91 3.98
N LEU A 116 -5.07 -3.39 4.88
CA LEU A 116 -5.43 -4.81 4.98
C LEU A 116 -6.02 -5.39 3.67
N PRO A 117 -7.01 -4.74 3.01
CA PRO A 117 -7.56 -5.28 1.76
C PRO A 117 -6.51 -5.40 0.66
N ILE A 118 -5.56 -4.46 0.59
CA ILE A 118 -4.51 -4.45 -0.43
C ILE A 118 -3.48 -5.55 -0.16
N LEU A 119 -3.05 -5.71 1.10
CA LEU A 119 -2.15 -6.80 1.51
C LEU A 119 -2.80 -8.17 1.30
N PHE A 120 -4.09 -8.30 1.60
CA PHE A 120 -4.84 -9.51 1.34
C PHE A 120 -4.97 -9.80 -0.15
N ALA A 121 -5.27 -8.80 -0.97
CA ALA A 121 -5.32 -8.95 -2.42
C ALA A 121 -3.96 -9.39 -3.00
N LEU A 122 -2.85 -8.80 -2.55
CA LEU A 122 -1.50 -9.24 -2.91
C LEU A 122 -1.25 -10.69 -2.49
N PHE A 123 -1.61 -11.05 -1.26
CA PHE A 123 -1.46 -12.41 -0.76
C PHE A 123 -2.20 -13.43 -1.63
N VAL A 124 -3.48 -13.17 -1.91
CA VAL A 124 -4.31 -14.03 -2.77
C VAL A 124 -3.72 -14.11 -4.18
N ALA A 125 -3.34 -12.98 -4.78
CA ALA A 125 -2.75 -12.95 -6.11
C ALA A 125 -1.44 -13.74 -6.17
N ALA A 126 -0.58 -13.59 -5.16
CA ALA A 126 0.68 -14.33 -5.06
C ALA A 126 0.46 -15.83 -4.89
N ILE A 127 -0.53 -16.26 -4.09
CA ILE A 127 -0.90 -17.69 -3.99
C ILE A 127 -1.41 -18.21 -5.32
N VAL A 128 -2.29 -17.48 -6.01
CA VAL A 128 -2.80 -17.90 -7.32
C VAL A 128 -1.65 -18.01 -8.32
N GLY A 129 -0.72 -17.05 -8.34
CA GLY A 129 0.48 -17.14 -9.19
C GLY A 129 1.37 -18.33 -8.84
N LEU A 130 1.51 -18.63 -7.56
CA LEU A 130 2.29 -19.77 -7.09
C LEU A 130 1.65 -21.12 -7.46
N THR A 131 0.33 -21.23 -7.42
CA THR A 131 -0.38 -22.49 -7.74
C THR A 131 -0.63 -22.67 -9.24
N THR A 132 -0.62 -21.60 -10.03
CA THR A 132 -0.91 -21.64 -11.47
C THR A 132 0.31 -21.29 -12.33
N ASP A 133 0.69 -20.01 -12.37
CA ASP A 133 1.72 -19.43 -13.24
C ASP A 133 3.12 -20.02 -13.01
N ALA A 134 3.49 -20.28 -11.76
CA ALA A 134 4.81 -20.81 -11.40
C ALA A 134 5.05 -22.25 -11.89
N ASN A 135 4.01 -22.96 -12.35
CA ASN A 135 4.10 -24.33 -12.86
C ASN A 135 4.18 -24.39 -14.39
N LEU A 136 4.16 -23.25 -15.09
CA LEU A 136 4.24 -23.16 -16.54
C LEU A 136 5.58 -22.54 -16.95
N ASP A 137 6.10 -22.91 -18.14
CA ASP A 137 7.41 -22.44 -18.63
C ASP A 137 7.44 -20.94 -18.91
N SER A 138 6.43 -20.40 -19.57
CA SER A 138 6.30 -18.96 -19.86
C SER A 138 5.35 -18.22 -18.91
N GLY A 139 4.44 -18.94 -18.28
CA GLY A 139 3.40 -18.35 -17.42
C GLY A 139 2.38 -17.49 -18.19
N TYR A 140 1.47 -16.87 -17.45
CA TYR A 140 0.44 -15.96 -17.92
C TYR A 140 0.84 -14.50 -17.65
N TRP A 141 1.17 -13.77 -18.71
CA TRP A 141 1.56 -12.35 -18.64
C TRP A 141 0.54 -11.47 -17.89
N TRP A 142 -0.76 -11.77 -18.03
CA TRP A 142 -1.83 -11.00 -17.38
C TRP A 142 -1.85 -11.24 -15.86
N LEU A 143 -1.51 -12.44 -15.42
CA LEU A 143 -1.48 -12.83 -14.02
C LEU A 143 -0.24 -12.23 -13.34
N GLN A 144 0.90 -12.27 -14.04
CA GLN A 144 2.13 -11.57 -13.66
C GLN A 144 1.90 -10.07 -13.48
N ALA A 145 1.21 -9.42 -14.42
CA ALA A 145 0.87 -8.00 -14.33
C ALA A 145 -0.02 -7.68 -13.12
N ILE A 146 -1.01 -8.53 -12.82
CA ILE A 146 -1.88 -8.37 -11.64
C ILE A 146 -1.08 -8.48 -10.34
N ILE A 147 -0.19 -9.47 -10.22
CA ILE A 147 0.63 -9.66 -9.03
C ILE A 147 1.56 -8.46 -8.82
N VAL A 148 2.21 -7.97 -9.88
CA VAL A 148 3.06 -6.78 -9.81
C VAL A 148 2.25 -5.54 -9.46
N ALA A 149 1.05 -5.36 -10.03
CA ALA A 149 0.16 -4.25 -9.68
C ALA A 149 -0.22 -4.29 -8.19
N ALA A 150 -0.62 -5.47 -7.68
CA ALA A 150 -0.94 -5.66 -6.29
C ALA A 150 0.28 -5.40 -5.37
N ALA A 151 1.48 -5.80 -5.80
CA ALA A 151 2.71 -5.57 -5.04
C ALA A 151 3.03 -4.06 -4.94
N VAL A 152 2.93 -3.33 -6.05
CA VAL A 152 3.14 -1.88 -6.08
C VAL A 152 2.07 -1.16 -5.24
N ALA A 153 0.80 -1.56 -5.34
CA ALA A 153 -0.27 -1.00 -4.54
C ALA A 153 -0.03 -1.25 -3.03
N ALA A 154 0.44 -2.44 -2.66
CA ALA A 154 0.77 -2.77 -1.27
C ALA A 154 1.92 -1.90 -0.75
N VAL A 155 3.00 -1.73 -1.53
CA VAL A 155 4.11 -0.86 -1.16
C VAL A 155 3.66 0.59 -1.00
N ALA A 156 2.82 1.11 -1.92
CA ALA A 156 2.25 2.44 -1.83
C ALA A 156 1.40 2.63 -0.56
N SER A 157 0.55 1.65 -0.24
CA SER A 157 -0.25 1.64 0.97
C SER A 157 0.62 1.62 2.24
N LEU A 158 1.69 0.82 2.27
CA LEU A 158 2.63 0.79 3.40
C LEU A 158 3.39 2.11 3.54
N ALA A 159 3.86 2.68 2.44
CA ALA A 159 4.51 3.99 2.43
C ALA A 159 3.59 5.09 3.00
N ARG A 160 2.29 5.03 2.69
CA ARG A 160 1.28 5.92 3.27
C ARG A 160 1.18 5.76 4.79
N VAL A 161 1.14 4.53 5.31
CA VAL A 161 1.13 4.27 6.75
C VAL A 161 2.37 4.87 7.42
N VAL A 162 3.57 4.62 6.88
CA VAL A 162 4.83 5.17 7.40
C VAL A 162 4.82 6.70 7.37
N TRP A 163 4.32 7.31 6.29
CA TRP A 163 4.23 8.76 6.18
C TRP A 163 3.29 9.37 7.21
N ILE A 164 2.12 8.78 7.43
CA ILE A 164 1.15 9.23 8.44
C ILE A 164 1.80 9.16 9.83
N LEU A 165 2.46 8.05 10.16
CA LEU A 165 3.17 7.91 11.43
C LEU A 165 4.26 8.96 11.60
N ARG A 166 5.10 9.17 10.57
CA ARG A 166 6.15 10.18 10.59
C ARG A 166 5.57 11.57 10.85
N ARG A 167 4.48 11.93 10.16
CA ARG A 167 3.83 13.24 10.30
C ARG A 167 3.24 13.45 11.70
N LEU A 168 2.68 12.40 12.30
CA LEU A 168 2.15 12.48 13.66
C LEU A 168 3.27 12.64 14.68
N LEU A 169 4.38 11.91 14.53
CA LEU A 169 5.55 12.04 15.40
C LEU A 169 6.17 13.45 15.33
N THR A 170 6.21 14.06 14.14
CA THR A 170 6.70 15.44 14.01
C THR A 170 5.76 16.44 14.69
N LEU A 171 4.44 16.24 14.61
CA LEU A 171 3.46 17.13 15.22
C LEU A 171 3.33 16.96 16.74
N SER A 172 3.73 15.81 17.29
CA SER A 172 3.72 15.56 18.74
C SER A 172 5.01 15.99 19.45
N THR A 173 6.05 16.33 18.69
CA THR A 173 7.36 16.72 19.23
C THR A 173 7.53 18.24 19.34
N ASP A 174 6.74 19.00 18.57
CA ASP A 174 6.61 20.47 18.67
C ASP A 174 5.53 20.87 19.69
#